data_AF-A0A524NKS9-F1
#
_entry.id   AF-A0A524NKS9-F1
#
_cell.length_a   1.000
_cell.length_b   1.000
_cell.length_c   1.000
_cell.angle_alpha   90.00
_cell.angle_beta   90.00
_cell.angle_gamma   90.00
#
_symmetry.space_group_name_H-M   'P 1'
#
loop_
_entity.id
_entity.type
_entity.pdbx_description
1 polymer ?
#
loop_
_entity_poly.entity_id
_entity_poly.type
_entity_poly.pdbx_seq_one_letter_code
_entity_poly.pdbx_strand_id
1 'polypeptide(L)'
;MKPASILTAALVSLTVTTAPAVAGGTKFQTNIVPANSELTIEINPTLSEKGQVKITGKGVFQAKLDGVTDAAGALVTTDGSYNDKTAPTLTGDEYMVVIGGTFVALGVDFRFDLPIELKGGKGKAKIDAASLFTLIRPEVLRTTQQTTINVFGPIGVDAVAGCLTILDRTPETKGGFTVDPEPNLCEAGIRIGVGGIELAP
;
A
#
# COMPACT_ATOMS: atom_id res chain seq x y z
N MET A 1 72.50 -10.16 -19.13
CA MET A 1 71.78 -11.29 -19.74
C MET A 1 70.80 -11.86 -18.72
N LYS A 2 69.53 -11.96 -19.14
CA LYS A 2 68.35 -12.66 -18.57
C LYS A 2 67.84 -12.28 -17.16
N PRO A 3 66.57 -11.83 -17.04
CA PRO A 3 65.83 -11.77 -15.78
C PRO A 3 65.21 -13.14 -15.47
N ALA A 4 65.16 -13.53 -14.19
CA ALA A 4 64.36 -14.65 -13.71
C ALA A 4 63.20 -14.11 -12.86
N SER A 5 62.01 -14.27 -13.43
CA SER A 5 60.70 -13.98 -12.89
C SER A 5 60.31 -15.01 -11.83
N ILE A 6 59.79 -14.58 -10.68
CA ILE A 6 58.83 -15.38 -9.88
C ILE A 6 57.76 -14.42 -9.37
N LEU A 7 56.61 -14.44 -10.05
CA LEU A 7 55.33 -13.90 -9.60
C LEU A 7 54.93 -14.56 -8.27
N THR A 8 54.71 -13.77 -7.23
CA THR A 8 53.99 -14.23 -6.04
C THR A 8 52.50 -14.04 -6.29
N ALA A 9 51.77 -15.14 -6.51
CA ALA A 9 50.32 -15.12 -6.64
C ALA A 9 49.70 -14.80 -5.27
N ALA A 10 49.15 -13.60 -5.13
CA ALA A 10 48.28 -13.26 -4.01
C ALA A 10 46.99 -14.08 -4.14
N LEU A 11 46.77 -15.01 -3.23
CA LEU A 11 45.50 -15.72 -3.08
C LEU A 11 44.46 -14.67 -2.67
N VAL A 12 43.68 -14.17 -3.63
CA VAL A 12 42.49 -13.38 -3.32
C VAL A 12 41.48 -14.35 -2.72
N SER A 13 41.44 -14.40 -1.40
CA SER A 13 40.34 -15.01 -0.68
C SER A 13 39.06 -14.28 -1.09
N LEU A 14 38.30 -14.85 -2.02
CA LEU A 14 36.90 -14.48 -2.20
C LEU A 14 36.19 -14.90 -0.92
N THR A 15 36.12 -13.99 0.04
CA THR A 15 35.05 -13.99 1.03
C THR A 15 33.77 -13.83 0.23
N VAL A 16 33.15 -14.96 -0.12
CA VAL A 16 31.73 -15.02 -0.39
C VAL A 16 31.08 -14.57 0.91
N THR A 17 30.83 -13.27 1.03
CA THR A 17 29.90 -12.75 2.01
C THR A 17 28.58 -13.37 1.66
N THR A 18 28.27 -14.51 2.26
CA THR A 18 26.90 -15.00 2.36
C THR A 18 26.15 -13.86 3.04
N ALA A 19 25.44 -13.06 2.24
CA ALA A 19 24.47 -12.14 2.77
C ALA A 19 23.63 -12.96 3.76
N PRO A 20 23.53 -12.55 5.03
CA PRO A 20 22.72 -13.31 5.98
C PRO A 20 21.35 -13.44 5.33
N ALA A 21 20.90 -14.68 5.15
CA ALA A 21 19.54 -14.96 4.77
C ALA A 21 18.68 -14.20 5.78
N VAL A 22 18.05 -13.11 5.33
CA VAL A 22 17.22 -12.25 6.17
C VAL A 22 15.95 -13.06 6.41
N ALA A 23 16.02 -13.99 7.37
CA ALA A 23 14.94 -14.90 7.75
C ALA A 23 13.79 -14.17 8.46
N GLY A 24 13.89 -12.85 8.65
CA GLY A 24 12.78 -11.97 9.02
C GLY A 24 12.43 -11.06 7.85
N GLY A 25 11.35 -11.36 7.12
CA GLY A 25 10.95 -10.60 5.94
C GLY A 25 11.02 -9.07 6.14
N THR A 26 11.57 -8.37 5.14
CA THR A 26 11.77 -6.92 5.13
C THR A 26 10.47 -6.18 5.48
N LYS A 27 10.57 -5.11 6.28
CA LYS A 27 9.44 -4.23 6.59
C LYS A 27 9.68 -2.90 5.91
N PHE A 28 8.73 -2.47 5.09
CA PHE A 28 8.65 -1.11 4.57
C PHE A 28 7.56 -0.36 5.35
N GLN A 29 7.84 0.88 5.73
CA GLN A 29 6.88 1.75 6.38
C GLN A 29 7.09 3.18 5.87
N THR A 30 6.00 3.83 5.50
CA THR A 30 5.99 5.23 5.06
C THR A 30 4.88 5.98 5.77
N ASN A 31 5.10 7.27 5.99
CA ASN A 31 4.03 8.18 6.39
C ASN A 31 3.13 8.48 5.20
N ILE A 32 1.90 8.86 5.51
CA ILE A 32 0.96 9.46 4.57
C ILE A 32 0.96 10.96 4.86
N VAL A 33 1.19 11.76 3.85
CA VAL A 33 1.15 13.22 3.89
C VAL A 33 -0.11 13.73 3.19
N PRO A 34 -0.64 14.90 3.55
CA PRO A 34 -1.74 15.53 2.81
C PRO A 34 -1.37 15.72 1.33
N ALA A 35 -2.30 15.44 0.42
CA ALA A 35 -2.04 15.45 -1.02
C ALA A 35 -1.70 16.85 -1.60
N ASN A 36 -1.90 17.93 -0.84
CA ASN A 36 -1.83 19.32 -1.32
C ASN A 36 -1.02 20.24 -0.39
N SER A 37 0.12 19.78 0.13
CA SER A 37 0.98 20.62 1.00
C SER A 37 1.45 21.93 0.34
N GLU A 38 1.27 22.11 -0.97
CA GLU A 38 1.65 23.31 -1.72
C GLU A 38 0.50 24.20 -2.26
N LEU A 39 -0.79 23.90 -2.02
CA LEU A 39 -1.90 24.74 -2.49
C LEU A 39 -2.82 25.17 -1.35
N THR A 40 -3.00 26.49 -1.22
CA THR A 40 -3.72 27.25 -0.17
C THR A 40 -5.23 26.98 -0.05
N ILE A 41 -5.75 25.88 -0.58
CA ILE A 41 -7.15 25.50 -0.47
C ILE A 41 -7.22 24.27 0.42
N GLU A 42 -7.75 24.45 1.62
CA GLU A 42 -8.05 23.35 2.54
C GLU A 42 -9.09 22.44 1.87
N ILE A 43 -8.63 21.30 1.38
CA ILE A 43 -9.49 20.29 0.78
C ILE A 43 -10.02 19.43 1.92
N ASN A 44 -11.33 19.50 2.13
CA ASN A 44 -12.03 18.69 3.12
C ASN A 44 -12.53 17.38 2.47
N PRO A 45 -12.49 16.25 3.18
CA PRO A 45 -11.95 16.05 4.53
C PRO A 45 -10.42 16.18 4.60
N THR A 46 -9.88 16.61 5.75
CA THR A 46 -8.42 16.74 5.94
C THR A 46 -7.82 15.47 6.55
N LEU A 47 -6.51 15.28 6.43
CA LEU A 47 -5.76 14.16 7.00
C LEU A 47 -4.54 14.69 7.76
N SER A 48 -4.21 14.10 8.92
CA SER A 48 -2.95 14.43 9.60
C SER A 48 -1.77 13.62 9.06
N GLU A 49 -0.54 14.17 9.17
CA GLU A 49 0.72 13.49 8.80
C GLU A 49 1.07 12.26 9.65
N LYS A 50 0.16 11.84 10.55
CA LYS A 50 0.32 10.65 11.41
C LYS A 50 -0.26 9.37 10.78
N GLY A 51 -0.90 9.49 9.60
CA GLY A 51 -1.25 8.35 8.78
C GLY A 51 -0.02 7.58 8.32
N GLN A 52 -0.14 6.27 8.12
CA GLN A 52 0.98 5.42 7.74
C GLN A 52 0.54 4.21 6.92
N VAL A 53 1.38 3.80 5.98
CA VAL A 53 1.29 2.52 5.28
C VAL A 53 2.48 1.65 5.66
N LYS A 54 2.20 0.37 5.92
CA LYS A 54 3.19 -0.64 6.28
C LYS A 54 3.04 -1.86 5.40
N ILE A 55 4.15 -2.33 4.86
CA ILE A 55 4.24 -3.52 4.02
C ILE A 55 5.25 -4.47 4.66
N THR A 56 4.86 -5.72 4.81
CA THR A 56 5.75 -6.74 5.36
C THR A 56 6.15 -7.73 4.28
N GLY A 57 7.37 -8.26 4.36
CA GLY A 57 7.91 -9.25 3.42
C GLY A 57 7.20 -10.60 3.44
N LYS A 58 6.11 -10.73 4.20
CA LYS A 58 5.18 -11.85 4.16
C LYS A 58 3.96 -11.58 3.27
N GLY A 59 3.90 -10.45 2.58
CA GLY A 59 2.78 -10.08 1.72
C GLY A 59 1.61 -9.41 2.44
N VAL A 60 1.82 -8.92 3.67
CA VAL A 60 0.79 -8.16 4.39
C VAL A 60 0.95 -6.67 4.12
N PHE A 61 -0.12 -6.03 3.67
CA PHE A 61 -0.23 -4.59 3.47
C PHE A 61 -1.21 -4.02 4.47
N GLN A 62 -0.82 -2.96 5.17
CA GLN A 62 -1.62 -2.33 6.19
C GLN A 62 -1.61 -0.82 6.00
N ALA A 63 -2.80 -0.22 6.03
CA ALA A 63 -2.97 1.22 6.07
C ALA A 63 -3.56 1.64 7.41
N LYS A 64 -3.10 2.78 7.94
CA LYS A 64 -3.66 3.44 9.11
C LYS A 64 -3.85 4.91 8.79
N LEU A 65 -5.06 5.40 9.01
CA LEU A 65 -5.38 6.83 8.97
C LEU A 65 -5.48 7.38 10.39
N ASP A 66 -5.11 8.64 10.58
CA ASP A 66 -5.14 9.32 11.86
C ASP A 66 -5.41 10.81 11.65
N GLY A 67 -6.18 11.40 12.57
CA GLY A 67 -6.54 12.82 12.53
C GLY A 67 -7.35 13.24 11.30
N VAL A 68 -8.23 12.38 10.79
CA VAL A 68 -9.14 12.76 9.69
C VAL A 68 -10.26 13.66 10.22
N THR A 69 -10.48 14.81 9.58
CA THR A 69 -11.55 15.75 9.94
C THR A 69 -12.51 16.03 8.79
N ASP A 70 -13.76 16.36 9.12
CA ASP A 70 -14.73 16.88 8.15
C ASP A 70 -14.50 18.37 7.86
N ALA A 71 -15.40 18.97 7.06
CA ALA A 71 -15.37 20.39 6.70
C ALA A 71 -15.58 21.36 7.87
N ALA A 72 -16.06 20.88 9.02
CA ALA A 72 -16.19 21.66 10.24
C ALA A 72 -14.97 21.48 11.17
N GLY A 73 -13.96 20.71 10.76
CA GLY A 73 -12.80 20.38 11.58
C GLY A 73 -13.08 19.33 12.66
N ALA A 74 -14.25 18.68 12.63
CA ALA A 74 -14.58 17.64 13.60
C ALA A 74 -13.99 16.30 13.18
N LEU A 75 -13.56 15.49 14.16
CA LEU A 75 -13.00 14.16 13.91
C LEU A 75 -14.07 13.22 13.36
N VAL A 76 -13.81 12.65 12.18
CA VAL A 76 -14.79 11.84 11.45
C VAL A 76 -15.04 10.50 12.14
N THR A 77 -16.31 10.09 12.20
CA THR A 77 -16.71 8.72 12.54
C THR A 77 -17.66 8.21 11.46
N THR A 78 -17.34 7.07 10.87
CA THR A 78 -18.17 6.37 9.87
C THR A 78 -19.10 5.36 10.55
N ASP A 79 -20.04 4.81 9.80
CA ASP A 79 -21.09 3.91 10.27
C ASP A 79 -20.56 2.61 10.90
N GLY A 80 -19.48 2.04 10.37
CA GLY A 80 -18.83 0.85 10.95
C GLY A 80 -19.30 -0.50 10.37
N SER A 81 -20.22 -0.46 9.40
CA SER A 81 -20.83 -1.63 8.76
C SER A 81 -19.86 -2.43 7.89
N TYR A 82 -18.84 -1.83 7.29
CA TYR A 82 -17.82 -2.57 6.54
C TYR A 82 -16.93 -3.38 7.47
N ASN A 83 -16.70 -2.94 8.71
CA ASN A 83 -15.94 -3.72 9.70
C ASN A 83 -16.75 -4.84 10.37
N ASP A 84 -18.06 -4.93 10.15
CA ASP A 84 -18.85 -6.08 10.57
C ASP A 84 -18.21 -7.37 10.02
N LYS A 85 -18.07 -8.38 10.88
CA LYS A 85 -17.45 -9.67 10.54
C LYS A 85 -18.46 -10.68 10.02
N THR A 86 -19.74 -10.43 10.24
CA THR A 86 -20.86 -11.31 9.93
C THR A 86 -21.53 -10.90 8.62
N ALA A 87 -21.64 -9.60 8.36
CA ALA A 87 -22.22 -9.05 7.15
C ALA A 87 -21.56 -7.70 6.79
N PRO A 88 -20.28 -7.70 6.36
CA PRO A 88 -19.61 -6.47 5.93
C PRO A 88 -20.38 -5.84 4.77
N THR A 89 -20.74 -4.56 4.91
CA THR A 89 -21.48 -3.81 3.88
C THR A 89 -20.75 -2.49 3.62
N LEU A 90 -20.59 -2.11 2.35
CA LEU A 90 -20.18 -0.74 2.02
C LEU A 90 -21.40 0.17 1.98
N THR A 91 -21.31 1.29 2.69
CA THR A 91 -22.36 2.32 2.74
C THR A 91 -22.01 3.56 1.94
N GLY A 92 -20.75 3.70 1.53
CA GLY A 92 -20.24 4.84 0.77
C GLY A 92 -19.55 5.90 1.64
N ASP A 93 -19.58 5.75 2.96
CA ASP A 93 -18.89 6.65 3.88
C ASP A 93 -17.43 6.25 4.14
N GLU A 94 -17.00 5.09 3.61
CA GLU A 94 -15.68 4.55 3.79
C GLU A 94 -14.64 5.37 3.05
N TYR A 95 -13.52 5.62 3.71
CA TYR A 95 -12.33 6.20 3.10
C TYR A 95 -11.56 5.12 2.37
N MET A 96 -10.94 5.44 1.25
CA MET A 96 -10.19 4.45 0.48
C MET A 96 -8.69 4.72 0.56
N VAL A 97 -7.91 3.69 0.91
CA VAL A 97 -6.46 3.72 0.72
C VAL A 97 -6.11 2.77 -0.42
N VAL A 98 -5.56 3.32 -1.49
CA VAL A 98 -5.15 2.56 -2.68
C VAL A 98 -3.63 2.39 -2.66
N ILE A 99 -3.18 1.13 -2.63
CA ILE A 99 -1.76 0.77 -2.68
C ILE A 99 -1.48 0.08 -4.01
N GLY A 100 -0.70 0.71 -4.87
CA GLY A 100 -0.33 0.21 -6.19
C GLY A 100 1.17 -0.03 -6.32
N GLY A 101 1.52 -0.99 -7.17
CA GLY A 101 2.90 -1.33 -7.45
C GLY A 101 3.05 -2.46 -8.45
N THR A 102 4.25 -3.00 -8.54
CA THR A 102 4.59 -4.09 -9.45
C THR A 102 5.31 -5.21 -8.71
N PHE A 103 4.89 -6.45 -8.95
CA PHE A 103 5.68 -7.64 -8.64
C PHE A 103 6.79 -7.77 -9.67
N VAL A 104 7.97 -7.23 -9.37
CA VAL A 104 9.10 -7.11 -10.32
C VAL A 104 9.47 -8.45 -10.96
N ALA A 105 9.47 -9.52 -10.16
CA ALA A 105 9.77 -10.87 -10.60
C ALA A 105 8.77 -11.45 -11.62
N LEU A 106 7.52 -10.98 -11.58
CA LEU A 106 6.44 -11.46 -12.45
C LEU A 106 6.15 -10.48 -13.60
N GLY A 107 6.60 -9.23 -13.50
CA GLY A 107 6.21 -8.15 -14.41
C GLY A 107 4.70 -7.85 -14.33
N VAL A 108 4.08 -8.10 -13.18
CA VAL A 108 2.65 -7.95 -12.98
C VAL A 108 2.39 -6.80 -12.02
N ASP A 109 1.58 -5.86 -12.46
CA ASP A 109 1.09 -4.77 -11.61
C ASP A 109 0.03 -5.28 -10.64
N PHE A 110 0.01 -4.69 -9.46
CA PHE A 110 -1.01 -4.91 -8.45
C PHE A 110 -1.58 -3.57 -8.00
N ARG A 111 -2.85 -3.62 -7.61
CA ARG A 111 -3.53 -2.57 -6.89
C ARG A 111 -4.35 -3.20 -5.78
N PHE A 112 -4.22 -2.67 -4.57
CA PHE A 112 -5.02 -3.04 -3.41
C PHE A 112 -5.85 -1.86 -2.95
N ASP A 113 -7.16 -2.04 -2.99
CA ASP A 113 -8.13 -1.08 -2.50
C ASP A 113 -8.53 -1.45 -1.07
N LEU A 114 -8.17 -0.60 -0.11
CA LEU A 114 -8.39 -0.81 1.32
C LEU A 114 -9.45 0.16 1.85
N PRO A 115 -10.73 -0.24 1.93
CA PRO A 115 -11.76 0.53 2.61
C PRO A 115 -11.45 0.66 4.10
N ILE A 116 -11.47 1.89 4.59
CA ILE A 116 -11.18 2.27 5.96
C ILE A 116 -12.37 3.03 6.52
N GLU A 117 -12.91 2.44 7.57
CA GLU A 117 -13.84 3.12 8.46
C GLU A 117 -13.08 3.85 9.56
N LEU A 118 -13.64 4.98 9.97
CA LEU A 118 -13.04 5.87 10.94
C LEU A 118 -13.85 5.89 12.23
N LYS A 119 -13.14 5.99 13.36
CA LYS A 119 -13.71 6.29 14.67
C LYS A 119 -12.88 7.37 15.33
N GLY A 120 -13.45 8.57 15.47
CA GLY A 120 -12.73 9.73 15.98
C GLY A 120 -11.49 10.07 15.14
N GLY A 121 -11.65 10.10 13.82
CA GLY A 121 -10.62 10.44 12.83
C GLY A 121 -9.54 9.37 12.65
N LYS A 122 -9.73 8.17 13.20
CA LYS A 122 -8.74 7.08 13.17
C LYS A 122 -9.34 5.83 12.54
N GLY A 123 -8.58 5.19 11.65
CA GLY A 123 -8.99 3.95 11.02
C GLY A 123 -7.81 3.09 10.63
N LYS A 124 -8.07 1.81 10.35
CA LYS A 124 -7.07 0.88 9.85
C LYS A 124 -7.72 -0.16 8.94
N ALA A 125 -7.00 -0.54 7.90
CA ALA A 125 -7.33 -1.67 7.05
C ALA A 125 -6.08 -2.50 6.79
N LYS A 126 -6.28 -3.78 6.47
CA LYS A 126 -5.21 -4.69 6.10
C LYS A 126 -5.71 -5.66 5.04
N ILE A 127 -4.83 -6.03 4.14
CA ILE A 127 -4.99 -7.16 3.22
C ILE A 127 -3.81 -8.11 3.39
N ASP A 128 -4.11 -9.42 3.36
CA ASP A 128 -3.09 -10.46 3.37
C ASP A 128 -2.96 -11.03 1.96
N ALA A 129 -1.98 -10.52 1.22
CA ALA A 129 -1.66 -10.96 -0.12
C ALA A 129 -0.54 -12.01 -0.13
N ALA A 130 -0.30 -12.71 0.99
CA ALA A 130 0.77 -13.71 1.08
C ALA A 130 0.71 -14.74 -0.06
N SER A 131 -0.49 -15.15 -0.47
CA SER A 131 -0.73 -16.08 -1.60
C SER A 131 -0.20 -15.54 -2.93
N LEU A 132 -0.24 -14.23 -3.19
CA LEU A 132 0.36 -13.64 -4.39
C LEU A 132 1.89 -13.72 -4.36
N PHE A 133 2.49 -13.61 -3.17
CA PHE A 133 3.93 -13.76 -2.98
C PHE A 133 4.38 -15.22 -3.08
N THR A 134 3.51 -16.20 -2.85
CA THR A 134 3.86 -17.62 -3.03
C THR A 134 3.91 -18.02 -4.50
N LEU A 135 3.23 -17.30 -5.41
CA LEU A 135 3.34 -17.48 -6.86
C LEU A 135 4.75 -17.16 -7.37
N ILE A 136 5.51 -16.33 -6.66
CA ILE A 136 6.91 -16.05 -6.96
C ILE A 136 7.76 -17.23 -6.47
N ARG A 137 8.35 -17.94 -7.43
CA ARG A 137 9.21 -19.10 -7.19
C ARG A 137 10.33 -18.76 -6.19
N PRO A 138 10.68 -19.66 -5.25
CA PRO A 138 11.66 -19.37 -4.19
C PRO A 138 13.04 -18.94 -4.71
N GLU A 139 13.43 -19.37 -5.91
CA GLU A 139 14.69 -19.01 -6.56
C GLU A 139 14.73 -17.58 -7.11
N VAL A 140 13.60 -16.86 -7.12
CA VAL A 140 13.52 -15.46 -7.57
C VAL A 140 13.37 -14.54 -6.36
N LEU A 141 14.13 -13.44 -6.34
CA LEU A 141 14.01 -12.43 -5.29
C LEU A 141 12.58 -11.86 -5.27
N ARG A 142 11.84 -12.17 -4.21
CA ARG A 142 10.49 -11.64 -3.94
C ARG A 142 10.58 -10.16 -3.64
N THR A 143 10.45 -9.35 -4.67
CA THR A 143 10.55 -7.90 -4.62
C THR A 143 9.27 -7.29 -5.16
N THR A 144 8.81 -6.24 -4.50
CA THR A 144 7.75 -5.37 -4.99
C THR A 144 8.29 -3.96 -5.13
N GLN A 145 7.94 -3.32 -6.22
CA GLN A 145 8.13 -1.89 -6.38
C GLN A 145 6.80 -1.23 -6.04
N GLN A 146 6.77 -0.32 -5.07
CA GLN A 146 5.58 0.47 -4.79
C GLN A 146 5.62 1.70 -5.69
N THR A 147 4.54 1.95 -6.42
CA THR A 147 4.43 3.08 -7.35
C THR A 147 3.42 4.10 -6.88
N THR A 148 2.40 3.67 -6.13
CA THR A 148 1.30 4.54 -5.73
C THR A 148 0.83 4.21 -4.32
N ILE A 149 0.70 5.23 -3.47
CA ILE A 149 -0.10 5.16 -2.24
C ILE A 149 -0.97 6.41 -2.22
N ASN A 150 -2.27 6.25 -2.42
CA ASN A 150 -3.23 7.35 -2.40
C ASN A 150 -4.27 7.12 -1.30
N VAL A 151 -4.74 8.21 -0.71
CA VAL A 151 -5.87 8.22 0.23
C VAL A 151 -6.96 9.11 -0.35
N PHE A 152 -8.16 8.55 -0.44
CA PHE A 152 -9.36 9.24 -0.89
C PHE A 152 -10.33 9.37 0.27
N GLY A 153 -11.12 10.45 0.24
CA GLY A 153 -12.28 10.64 1.10
C GLY A 153 -13.38 9.60 0.83
N PRO A 154 -14.56 9.80 1.43
CA PRO A 154 -15.70 8.90 1.25
C PRO A 154 -15.99 8.61 -0.24
N ILE A 155 -16.20 7.34 -0.58
CA ILE A 155 -16.45 6.92 -1.97
C ILE A 155 -17.82 7.40 -2.51
N GLY A 156 -18.78 7.67 -1.63
CA GLY A 156 -20.15 8.05 -1.96
C GLY A 156 -21.05 6.87 -2.34
N VAL A 157 -22.34 7.00 -2.06
CA VAL A 157 -23.36 5.95 -2.27
C VAL A 157 -23.44 5.47 -3.73
N ASP A 158 -23.26 6.37 -4.69
CA ASP A 158 -23.37 6.07 -6.12
C ASP A 158 -22.24 5.16 -6.62
N ALA A 159 -21.10 5.15 -5.93
CA ALA A 159 -19.92 4.36 -6.29
C ALA A 159 -19.89 2.98 -5.63
N VAL A 160 -20.77 2.72 -4.64
CA VAL A 160 -20.75 1.50 -3.81
C VAL A 160 -20.81 0.22 -4.65
N ALA A 161 -21.77 0.12 -5.58
CA ALA A 161 -21.93 -1.08 -6.40
C ALA A 161 -20.69 -1.37 -7.28
N GLY A 162 -20.10 -0.31 -7.81
CA GLY A 162 -18.88 -0.38 -8.60
C GLY A 162 -17.67 -0.79 -7.77
N CYS A 163 -17.49 -0.17 -6.60
CA CYS A 163 -16.39 -0.50 -5.70
C CYS A 163 -16.53 -1.92 -5.13
N LEU A 164 -17.74 -2.39 -4.80
CA LEU A 164 -17.97 -3.78 -4.42
C LEU A 164 -17.51 -4.77 -5.49
N THR A 165 -17.78 -4.47 -6.77
CA THR A 165 -17.30 -5.31 -7.89
C THR A 165 -15.77 -5.40 -7.96
N ILE A 166 -15.05 -4.42 -7.42
CA ILE A 166 -13.58 -4.41 -7.35
C ILE A 166 -13.12 -5.18 -6.10
N LEU A 167 -13.77 -4.96 -4.96
CA LEU A 167 -13.45 -5.60 -3.69
C LEU A 167 -13.75 -7.11 -3.69
N ASP A 168 -14.80 -7.55 -4.37
CA ASP A 168 -15.23 -8.96 -4.45
C ASP A 168 -14.39 -9.80 -5.43
N ARG A 169 -13.50 -9.18 -6.24
CA ARG A 169 -12.56 -9.90 -7.13
C ARG A 169 -11.47 -10.65 -6.37
N THR A 170 -11.37 -10.46 -5.06
CA THR A 170 -10.44 -11.18 -4.15
C THR A 170 -11.23 -11.82 -3.02
N PRO A 171 -11.56 -13.12 -3.12
CA PRO A 171 -12.35 -13.83 -2.10
C PRO A 171 -11.64 -13.96 -0.74
N GLU A 172 -10.35 -13.60 -0.66
CA GLU A 172 -9.52 -13.85 0.51
C GLU A 172 -9.06 -12.52 1.13
N THR A 173 -9.82 -12.06 2.13
CA THR A 173 -9.56 -10.90 3.02
C THR A 173 -9.91 -9.51 2.47
N LYS A 174 -10.57 -8.71 3.31
CA LYS A 174 -11.09 -7.35 3.06
C LYS A 174 -10.14 -6.49 2.21
N GLY A 175 -10.41 -6.42 0.90
CA GLY A 175 -9.69 -5.62 -0.08
C GLY A 175 -9.77 -6.23 -1.48
N GLY A 176 -9.76 -5.38 -2.50
CA GLY A 176 -9.85 -5.74 -3.92
C GLY A 176 -8.48 -5.93 -4.57
N PHE A 177 -8.39 -6.76 -5.61
CA PHE A 177 -7.24 -6.83 -6.52
C PHE A 177 -7.71 -6.56 -7.95
N THR A 178 -7.09 -5.59 -8.61
CA THR A 178 -7.32 -5.27 -10.02
C THR A 178 -6.04 -5.32 -10.82
N VAL A 179 -6.16 -5.81 -12.06
CA VAL A 179 -5.13 -5.82 -13.11
C VAL A 179 -5.72 -5.13 -14.33
N ASP A 180 -6.02 -3.82 -14.27
CA ASP A 180 -6.22 -2.94 -15.45
C ASP A 180 -6.68 -1.51 -15.06
N PRO A 181 -6.55 -0.52 -15.98
CA PRO A 181 -6.98 0.86 -15.78
C PRO A 181 -8.41 1.07 -16.30
N GLU A 182 -9.40 0.38 -15.74
CA GLU A 182 -10.77 0.94 -15.75
C GLU A 182 -10.87 2.03 -14.68
N PRO A 183 -11.78 3.03 -14.80
CA PRO A 183 -12.00 3.98 -13.72
C PRO A 183 -12.26 3.21 -12.42
N ASN A 184 -11.36 3.37 -11.45
CA ASN A 184 -11.46 2.70 -10.17
C ASN A 184 -12.57 3.36 -9.37
N LEU A 185 -13.73 2.73 -9.29
CA LEU A 185 -14.89 3.26 -8.58
C LEU A 185 -14.68 3.29 -7.05
N CYS A 186 -13.60 2.70 -6.53
CA CYS A 186 -13.16 2.92 -5.15
C CYS A 186 -12.37 4.24 -4.97
N GLU A 187 -11.98 4.93 -6.05
CA GLU A 187 -11.31 6.24 -6.05
C GLU A 187 -12.28 7.41 -6.31
N ALA A 188 -13.58 7.20 -6.13
CA ALA A 188 -14.62 8.21 -6.42
C ALA A 188 -14.59 9.42 -5.48
N GLY A 189 -13.99 9.28 -4.30
CA GLY A 189 -13.82 10.36 -3.33
C GLY A 189 -12.73 11.37 -3.73
N ILE A 190 -12.67 12.49 -3.02
CA ILE A 190 -11.59 13.47 -3.20
C ILE A 190 -10.28 12.89 -2.69
N ARG A 191 -9.16 13.05 -3.41
CA ARG A 191 -7.83 12.64 -2.91
C ARG A 191 -7.35 13.59 -1.81
N ILE A 192 -7.09 13.05 -0.62
CA ILE A 192 -6.74 13.80 0.59
C ILE A 192 -5.34 13.49 1.12
N GLY A 193 -4.72 12.40 0.66
CA GLY A 193 -3.38 12.02 1.11
C GLY A 193 -2.61 11.20 0.08
N VAL A 194 -1.29 11.23 0.20
CA VAL A 194 -0.34 10.43 -0.59
C VAL A 194 0.73 9.85 0.34
N GLY A 195 1.29 8.70 -0.02
CA GLY A 195 2.37 8.08 0.76
C GLY A 195 3.48 7.52 -0.14
N GLY A 196 4.61 7.22 0.48
CA GLY A 196 5.79 6.66 -0.20
C GLY A 196 6.86 7.71 -0.50
N ILE A 197 7.84 7.30 -1.30
CA ILE A 197 8.82 8.20 -1.90
C ILE A 197 8.27 8.52 -3.28
N GLU A 198 7.69 9.71 -3.45
CA GLU A 198 7.31 10.21 -4.77
C GLU A 198 8.61 10.43 -5.55
N LEU A 199 8.87 9.59 -6.55
CA LEU A 199 9.89 9.88 -7.54
C LEU A 199 9.31 11.00 -8.40
N ALA A 200 9.80 12.22 -8.20
CA ALA A 200 9.47 13.34 -9.07
C ALA A 200 9.69 12.91 -10.55
N PRO A 201 8.78 13.28 -11.47
CA PRO A 201 8.88 12.91 -12.88
C PRO A 201 10.17 13.41 -13.54
#